data_AF-A0A953ETH1-F1
#
_entry.id   AF-A0A953ETH1-F1
#
_cell.length_a   1.000
_cell.length_b   1.000
_cell.length_c   1.000
_cell.angle_alpha   90.00
_cell.angle_beta   90.00
_cell.angle_gamma   90.00
#
_symmetry.space_group_name_H-M   'P 1'
#
loop_
_entity.id
_entity.type
_entity.pdbx_description
1 polymer ?
#
loop_
_entity_poly.entity_id
_entity_poly.type
_entity_poly.pdbx_seq_one_letter_code
_entity_poly.pdbx_strand_id
1 'polypeptide(L)'
;MAGSELRERRRSVENARARGEAPVAEIGESWTRCRRTVDPAATAAPVDVEPEEVRQRWEASPIRRSAVGLEEQLTLAAEAGDLVAAVTDQDGRILWSAGGRTMRRVAESVGFVPGGRWHETSDGNNALGLALRRGR
;
A
#
# COMPACT_ATOMS: atom_id res chain seq x y z
N MET A 1 14.97 19.30 3.70
CA MET A 1 15.90 18.82 2.66
C MET A 1 15.41 17.56 1.95
N ALA A 2 14.92 16.52 2.65
CA ALA A 2 14.37 15.31 1.99
C ALA A 2 13.26 15.56 0.95
N GLY A 3 12.40 16.57 1.16
CA GLY A 3 11.31 16.88 0.25
C GLY A 3 11.74 17.43 -1.12
N SER A 4 12.87 18.13 -1.25
CA SER A 4 13.35 18.63 -2.56
C SER A 4 13.97 17.52 -3.38
N GLU A 5 14.77 16.65 -2.74
CA GLU A 5 15.38 15.49 -3.39
C GLU A 5 14.33 14.52 -3.91
N LEU A 6 13.29 14.19 -3.11
CA LEU A 6 12.19 13.34 -3.56
C LEU A 6 11.43 13.92 -4.76
N ARG A 7 11.25 15.26 -4.79
CA ARG A 7 10.62 15.93 -5.93
C ARG A 7 11.47 15.88 -7.19
N GLU A 8 12.78 16.07 -7.06
CA GLU A 8 13.71 15.95 -8.18
C GLU A 8 13.77 14.51 -8.71
N ARG A 9 13.84 13.53 -7.79
CA ARG A 9 13.79 12.11 -8.13
C ARG A 9 12.52 11.76 -8.90
N ARG A 10 11.35 12.21 -8.40
CA ARG A 10 10.06 12.03 -9.07
C ARG A 10 10.07 12.64 -10.48
N ARG A 11 10.52 13.89 -10.61
CA ARG A 11 10.59 14.58 -11.91
C ARG A 11 11.52 13.87 -12.89
N SER A 12 12.64 13.35 -12.42
CA SER A 12 13.57 12.55 -13.23
C SER A 12 12.89 11.30 -13.79
N VAL A 13 12.17 10.55 -12.95
CA VAL A 13 11.41 9.35 -13.36
C VAL A 13 10.30 9.71 -14.35
N GLU A 14 9.55 10.79 -14.10
CA GLU A 14 8.50 11.26 -15.01
C GLU A 14 9.06 11.64 -16.39
N ASN A 15 10.20 12.33 -16.42
CA ASN A 15 10.88 12.71 -17.67
C ASN A 15 11.42 11.50 -18.43
N ALA A 16 12.02 10.51 -17.75
CA ALA A 16 12.48 9.26 -18.35
C ALA A 16 11.31 8.51 -19.00
N ARG A 17 10.18 8.41 -18.27
CA ARG A 17 8.94 7.81 -18.79
C ARG A 17 8.42 8.54 -20.03
N ALA A 18 8.43 9.87 -20.03
CA ALA A 18 7.98 10.67 -21.17
C ALA A 18 8.85 10.48 -22.43
N ARG A 19 10.14 10.14 -22.26
CA ARG A 19 11.07 9.79 -23.36
C ARG A 19 10.96 8.33 -23.81
N GLY A 20 10.10 7.52 -23.19
CA GLY A 20 9.96 6.10 -23.51
C GLY A 20 11.10 5.23 -22.99
N GLU A 21 11.86 5.70 -22.00
CA GLU A 21 12.90 4.89 -21.36
C GLU A 21 12.25 3.72 -20.61
N ALA A 22 12.86 2.54 -20.71
CA ALA A 22 12.39 1.37 -20.00
C ALA A 22 12.46 1.58 -18.48
N PRO A 23 11.47 1.09 -17.71
CA PRO A 23 11.55 1.15 -16.26
C PRO A 23 12.72 0.28 -15.76
N VAL A 24 13.15 0.50 -14.53
CA VAL A 24 14.09 -0.41 -13.86
C VAL A 24 13.55 -1.84 -13.92
N ALA A 25 14.46 -2.82 -14.10
CA ALA A 25 14.11 -4.20 -14.43
C ALA A 25 13.03 -4.80 -13.50
N GLU A 26 13.15 -4.56 -12.20
CA GLU A 26 12.17 -4.99 -11.19
C GLU A 26 10.74 -4.52 -11.46
N ILE A 27 10.56 -3.25 -11.84
CA ILE A 27 9.25 -2.68 -12.18
C ILE A 27 8.76 -3.29 -13.50
N GLY A 28 9.63 -3.42 -14.50
CA GLY A 28 9.27 -4.02 -15.80
C GLY A 28 8.83 -5.49 -15.67
N GLU A 29 9.50 -6.27 -14.82
CA GLU A 29 9.11 -7.63 -14.48
C GLU A 29 7.77 -7.67 -13.76
N SER A 30 7.54 -6.76 -12.80
CA SER A 30 6.26 -6.66 -12.10
C SER A 30 5.11 -6.37 -13.05
N TRP A 31 5.26 -5.37 -13.92
CA TRP A 31 4.25 -5.04 -14.94
C TRP A 31 3.95 -6.22 -15.86
N THR A 32 4.97 -6.98 -16.24
CA THR A 32 4.80 -8.16 -17.09
C THR A 32 3.94 -9.22 -16.40
N ARG A 33 4.09 -9.43 -15.09
CA ARG A 33 3.27 -10.37 -14.30
C ARG A 33 1.84 -9.86 -14.14
N CYS A 34 1.67 -8.60 -13.73
CA CYS A 34 0.37 -8.02 -13.39
C CYS A 34 -0.54 -7.81 -14.61
N ARG A 35 0.03 -7.61 -15.81
CA ARG A 35 -0.73 -7.29 -17.03
C ARG A 35 -1.88 -8.27 -17.33
N ARG A 36 -1.79 -9.51 -16.85
CA ARG A 36 -2.81 -10.56 -17.08
C ARG A 36 -3.90 -10.61 -16.00
N THR A 37 -3.68 -10.02 -14.83
CA THR A 37 -4.56 -10.19 -13.66
C THR A 37 -5.16 -8.88 -13.17
N VAL A 38 -4.52 -7.75 -13.46
CA VAL A 38 -4.99 -6.42 -13.05
C VAL A 38 -5.90 -5.85 -14.13
N ASP A 39 -7.07 -5.38 -13.70
CA ASP A 39 -7.98 -4.60 -14.53
C ASP A 39 -7.47 -3.14 -14.62
N PRO A 40 -7.09 -2.64 -15.81
CA PRO A 40 -6.64 -1.26 -15.98
C PRO A 40 -7.72 -0.21 -15.71
N ALA A 41 -9.00 -0.60 -15.68
CA ALA A 41 -10.12 0.27 -15.38
C ALA A 41 -10.43 0.37 -13.88
N ALA A 42 -9.89 -0.53 -13.05
CA ALA A 42 -10.08 -0.48 -11.61
C ALA A 42 -9.41 0.77 -11.02
N THR A 43 -10.17 1.51 -10.22
CA THR A 43 -9.70 2.75 -9.56
C THR A 43 -9.37 2.56 -8.09
N ALA A 44 -9.68 1.39 -7.53
CA ALA A 44 -9.45 1.04 -6.14
C ALA A 44 -9.13 -0.45 -6.00
N ALA A 45 -8.32 -0.79 -5.00
CA ALA A 45 -8.06 -2.16 -4.63
C ALA A 45 -9.37 -2.87 -4.21
N PRO A 46 -9.56 -4.14 -4.58
CA PRO A 46 -10.77 -4.87 -4.20
C PRO A 46 -10.84 -5.07 -2.69
N VAL A 47 -12.04 -4.87 -2.14
CA VAL A 47 -12.40 -5.20 -0.75
C VAL A 47 -13.38 -6.35 -0.82
N ASP A 48 -12.90 -7.56 -0.53
CA ASP A 48 -13.61 -8.81 -0.81
C ASP A 48 -13.87 -9.65 0.44
N VAL A 49 -13.81 -9.00 1.62
CA VAL A 49 -14.04 -9.61 2.91
C VAL A 49 -14.92 -8.72 3.76
N GLU A 50 -15.83 -9.37 4.49
CA GLU A 50 -16.72 -8.70 5.41
C GLU A 50 -15.93 -8.00 6.54
N PRO A 51 -16.34 -6.79 6.96
CA PRO A 51 -15.63 -6.05 8.00
C PRO A 51 -15.41 -6.84 9.29
N GLU A 52 -16.35 -7.71 9.63
CA GLU A 52 -16.29 -8.58 10.80
C GLU A 52 -15.14 -9.60 10.72
N GLU A 53 -14.94 -10.21 9.56
CA GLU A 53 -13.84 -11.15 9.36
C GLU A 53 -12.49 -10.42 9.41
N VAL A 54 -12.38 -9.22 8.85
CA VAL A 54 -11.16 -8.40 8.94
C VAL A 54 -10.84 -8.08 10.40
N ARG A 55 -11.86 -7.70 11.19
CA ARG A 55 -11.71 -7.42 12.62
C ARG A 55 -11.22 -8.65 13.40
N GLN A 56 -11.80 -9.82 13.15
CA GLN A 56 -11.38 -11.07 13.78
C GLN A 56 -9.94 -11.45 13.41
N ARG A 57 -9.56 -11.30 12.13
CA ARG A 57 -8.17 -11.50 11.69
C ARG A 57 -7.21 -10.53 12.37
N TRP A 58 -7.59 -9.27 12.53
CA TRP A 58 -6.79 -8.28 13.24
C TRP A 58 -6.61 -8.62 14.73
N GLU A 59 -7.70 -8.96 15.42
CA GLU A 59 -7.73 -9.49 16.80
C GLU A 59 -6.84 -10.72 16.97
N ALA A 60 -6.86 -11.62 15.99
CA ALA A 60 -6.07 -12.83 15.97
C ALA A 60 -4.65 -12.64 15.41
N SER A 61 -4.24 -11.43 15.04
CA SER A 61 -2.92 -11.22 14.43
C SER A 61 -1.81 -11.30 15.49
N PRO A 62 -0.66 -11.93 15.18
CA PRO A 62 0.50 -11.93 16.07
C PRO A 62 0.96 -10.51 16.39
N ILE A 63 0.96 -9.62 15.40
CA ILE A 63 1.38 -8.22 15.52
C ILE A 63 0.57 -7.51 16.61
N ARG A 64 -0.76 -7.59 16.55
CA ARG A 64 -1.62 -6.93 17.53
C ARG A 64 -1.44 -7.50 18.94
N ARG A 65 -1.29 -8.83 19.06
CA ARG A 65 -1.12 -9.49 20.36
C ARG A 65 0.23 -9.22 21.01
N SER A 66 1.29 -9.06 20.21
CA SER A 66 2.66 -8.89 20.73
C SER A 66 3.11 -7.44 20.85
N ALA A 67 2.54 -6.53 20.05
CA ALA A 67 2.99 -5.14 19.98
C ALA A 67 2.03 -4.19 20.69
N VAL A 68 2.06 -4.21 22.03
CA VAL A 68 1.26 -3.30 22.87
C VAL A 68 1.59 -1.84 22.52
N GLY A 69 0.56 -1.04 22.23
CA GLY A 69 0.70 0.39 21.90
C GLY A 69 1.07 0.69 20.44
N LEU A 70 1.27 -0.33 19.58
CA LEU A 70 1.63 -0.12 18.17
C LEU A 70 0.58 0.71 17.41
N GLU A 71 -0.72 0.40 17.62
CA GLU A 71 -1.81 1.12 16.97
C GLU A 71 -1.76 2.62 17.28
N GLU A 72 -1.54 2.97 18.54
CA GLU A 72 -1.45 4.36 18.99
C GLU A 72 -0.21 5.06 18.41
N GLN A 73 0.95 4.41 18.46
CA GLN A 73 2.20 4.95 17.90
C GLN A 73 2.09 5.20 16.39
N LEU A 74 1.55 4.25 15.64
CA LEU A 74 1.35 4.39 14.19
C LEU A 74 0.30 5.46 13.87
N THR A 75 -0.77 5.55 14.66
CA THR A 75 -1.79 6.59 14.51
C THR A 75 -1.17 7.98 14.71
N LEU A 76 -0.43 8.19 15.80
CA LEU A 76 0.22 9.46 16.09
C LEU A 76 1.21 9.86 14.99
N ALA A 77 2.03 8.91 14.50
CA ALA A 77 2.96 9.17 13.41
C ALA A 77 2.23 9.53 12.11
N ALA A 78 1.15 8.82 11.79
CA ALA A 78 0.36 9.07 10.58
C ALA A 78 -0.34 10.43 10.63
N GLU A 79 -0.90 10.82 11.77
CA GLU A 79 -1.53 12.12 11.97
C GLU A 79 -0.54 13.27 11.92
N ALA A 80 0.64 13.12 12.56
CA ALA A 80 1.67 14.15 12.58
C ALA A 80 2.29 14.39 11.19
N GLY A 81 2.37 13.35 10.36
CA GLY A 81 2.98 13.42 9.02
C GLY A 81 2.01 13.65 7.86
N ASP A 82 0.70 13.71 8.11
CA ASP A 82 -0.35 13.58 7.08
C ASP A 82 -0.10 12.37 6.16
N LEU A 83 0.19 11.23 6.78
CA LEU A 83 0.45 9.94 6.15
C LEU A 83 -0.72 8.98 6.41
N VAL A 84 -0.66 7.81 5.78
CA VAL A 84 -1.46 6.65 6.14
C VAL A 84 -0.53 5.52 6.56
N ALA A 85 -0.87 4.86 7.67
CA ALA A 85 -0.24 3.66 8.16
C ALA A 85 -1.22 2.49 8.00
N ALA A 86 -0.70 1.32 7.67
CA ALA A 86 -1.50 0.10 7.64
C ALA A 86 -0.67 -1.10 8.12
N VAL A 87 -1.38 -2.08 8.65
CA VAL A 87 -0.86 -3.42 8.92
C VAL A 87 -1.59 -4.39 8.00
N THR A 88 -0.85 -5.28 7.36
CA THR A 88 -1.39 -6.28 6.44
C THR A 88 -1.17 -7.71 6.94
N ASP A 89 -1.96 -8.65 6.45
CA ASP A 89 -1.64 -10.08 6.54
C ASP A 89 -0.58 -10.48 5.50
N GLN A 90 -0.15 -11.75 5.53
CA GLN A 90 0.86 -12.27 4.60
C GLN A 90 0.43 -12.25 3.13
N ASP A 91 -0.87 -12.11 2.86
CA ASP A 91 -1.44 -12.07 1.52
C ASP A 91 -1.65 -10.63 1.02
N GLY A 92 -1.18 -9.64 1.78
CA GLY A 92 -1.26 -8.22 1.44
C GLY A 92 -2.64 -7.62 1.61
N ARG A 93 -3.49 -8.23 2.44
CA ARG A 93 -4.77 -7.63 2.85
C ARG A 93 -4.56 -6.73 4.06
N ILE A 94 -5.06 -5.51 3.99
CA ILE A 94 -5.03 -4.58 5.13
C ILE A 94 -5.94 -5.10 6.24
N LEU A 95 -5.40 -5.27 7.44
CA LEU A 95 -6.13 -5.67 8.65
C LEU A 95 -6.48 -4.46 9.52
N TRP A 96 -5.61 -3.45 9.52
CA TRP A 96 -5.74 -2.23 10.29
C TRP A 96 -5.14 -1.07 9.51
N SER A 97 -5.75 0.11 9.60
CA SER A 97 -5.16 1.35 9.08
C SER A 97 -5.51 2.55 9.94
N ALA A 98 -4.63 3.56 9.90
CA ALA A 98 -4.84 4.88 10.48
C ALA A 98 -4.22 5.93 9.55
N GLY A 99 -4.74 7.15 9.58
CA GLY A 99 -4.20 8.20 8.72
C GLY A 99 -4.62 9.59 9.14
N GLY A 100 -3.78 10.57 8.80
CA GLY A 100 -4.15 11.99 8.89
C GLY A 100 -5.39 12.30 8.06
N ARG A 101 -6.13 13.37 8.42
CA ARG A 101 -7.43 13.68 7.80
C ARG A 101 -7.41 13.76 6.28
N THR A 102 -6.33 14.26 5.68
CA THR A 102 -6.23 14.38 4.22
C THR A 102 -5.91 13.02 3.62
N MET A 103 -4.82 12.39 4.09
CA MET A 103 -4.36 11.13 3.54
C MET A 103 -5.35 9.99 3.73
N ARG A 104 -6.15 10.00 4.80
CA ARG A 104 -7.22 9.03 5.02
C ARG A 104 -8.25 9.04 3.89
N ARG A 105 -8.67 10.22 3.41
CA ARG A 105 -9.64 10.31 2.30
C ARG A 105 -9.06 9.78 1.00
N VAL A 106 -7.77 10.07 0.75
CA VAL A 106 -7.07 9.55 -0.42
C VAL A 106 -6.97 8.03 -0.33
N ALA A 107 -6.55 7.50 0.82
CA ALA A 107 -6.46 6.07 1.10
C ALA A 107 -7.81 5.37 0.87
N GLU A 108 -8.90 5.90 1.43
CA GLU A 108 -10.25 5.37 1.23
C GLU A 108 -10.67 5.35 -0.25
N SER A 109 -10.32 6.39 -1.03
CA SER A 109 -10.67 6.48 -2.46
C SER A 109 -10.00 5.43 -3.35
N VAL A 110 -8.89 4.84 -2.89
CA VAL A 110 -8.12 3.81 -3.62
C VAL A 110 -8.25 2.42 -3.00
N GLY A 111 -9.13 2.23 -2.02
CA GLY A 111 -9.30 0.93 -1.35
C GLY A 111 -8.17 0.59 -0.38
N PHE A 112 -7.41 1.58 0.11
CA PHE A 112 -6.42 1.41 1.18
C PHE A 112 -7.12 1.46 2.55
N VAL A 113 -7.96 0.46 2.79
CA VAL A 113 -8.83 0.32 3.97
C VAL A 113 -8.77 -1.11 4.48
N PRO A 114 -9.15 -1.39 5.75
CA PRO A 114 -9.26 -2.77 6.23
C PRO A 114 -10.12 -3.63 5.29
N GLY A 115 -9.59 -4.77 4.88
CA GLY A 115 -10.16 -5.66 3.86
C GLY A 115 -9.61 -5.45 2.45
N GLY A 116 -9.02 -4.28 2.16
CA GLY A 116 -8.41 -3.96 0.87
C GLY A 116 -7.21 -4.85 0.56
N ARG A 117 -7.20 -5.42 -0.65
CA ARG A 117 -6.21 -6.40 -1.10
C ARG A 117 -5.16 -5.76 -2.03
N TRP A 118 -3.97 -5.53 -1.50
CA TRP A 118 -2.89 -4.76 -2.15
C TRP A 118 -1.72 -5.61 -2.66
N HIS A 119 -1.87 -6.93 -2.75
CA HIS A 119 -0.82 -7.74 -3.35
C HIS A 119 -0.76 -7.54 -4.88
N GLU A 120 0.41 -7.88 -5.43
CA GLU A 120 0.80 -7.58 -6.81
C GLU A 120 -0.20 -8.06 -7.87
N THR A 121 -0.81 -9.24 -7.70
CA THR A 121 -1.79 -9.78 -8.66
C THR A 121 -3.16 -9.12 -8.60
N SER A 122 -3.51 -8.41 -7.53
CA SER A 122 -4.82 -7.75 -7.37
C SER A 122 -4.81 -6.27 -7.71
N ASP A 123 -3.76 -5.54 -7.35
CA ASP A 123 -3.69 -4.09 -7.50
C ASP A 123 -2.45 -3.63 -8.30
N GLY A 124 -1.71 -4.59 -8.88
CA GLY A 124 -0.55 -4.31 -9.71
C GLY A 124 0.71 -3.97 -8.93
N ASN A 125 1.68 -3.35 -9.63
CA ASN A 125 2.94 -2.96 -9.02
C ASN A 125 2.74 -1.82 -8.01
N ASN A 126 2.78 -2.15 -6.73
CA ASN A 126 2.74 -1.21 -5.63
C ASN A 126 3.79 -1.57 -4.56
N ALA A 127 4.00 -0.66 -3.60
CA ALA A 127 5.00 -0.83 -2.57
C ALA A 127 4.73 -2.03 -1.63
N LEU A 128 3.47 -2.34 -1.34
CA LEU A 128 3.08 -3.47 -0.47
C LEU A 128 3.39 -4.80 -1.15
N GLY A 129 2.95 -4.98 -2.40
CA GLY A 129 3.26 -6.16 -3.20
C GLY A 129 4.76 -6.39 -3.35
N LEU A 130 5.53 -5.30 -3.51
CA LEU A 130 6.99 -5.38 -3.56
C LEU A 130 7.60 -5.83 -2.23
N ALA A 131 7.14 -5.27 -1.10
CA ALA A 131 7.60 -5.64 0.23
C ALA A 131 7.33 -7.12 0.54
N LEU A 132 6.12 -7.61 0.25
CA LEU A 132 5.73 -9.02 0.43
C LEU A 132 6.60 -9.95 -0.41
N ARG A 133 6.91 -9.56 -1.65
CA ARG A 133 7.78 -10.35 -2.53
C ARG A 133 9.24 -10.35 -2.08
N ARG A 134 9.72 -9.25 -1.50
CA ARG A 134 11.12 -9.09 -1.07
C ARG A 134 11.39 -9.67 0.31
N GLY A 135 10.38 -9.76 1.18
CA GLY A 135 10.45 -10.42 2.49
C GLY A 135 11.57 -9.91 3.40
N ARG A 136 11.90 -8.61 3.31
CA ARG A 136 12.96 -7.96 4.10
C ARG A 136 12.35 -7.04 5.16
#